data_AF-A0A6N2R5A8-F1
#
_entry.id   AF-A0A6N2R5A8-F1
#
_cell.length_a   1.000
_cell.length_b   1.000
_cell.length_c   1.000
_cell.angle_alpha   90.00
_cell.angle_beta   90.00
_cell.angle_gamma   90.00
#
_symmetry.space_group_name_H-M   'P 1'
#
loop_
_entity.id
_entity.type
_entity.pdbx_description
1 polymer ?
#
loop_
_entity_poly.entity_id
_entity_poly.type
_entity_poly.pdbx_seq_one_letter_code
_entity_poly.pdbx_strand_id
1 'polypeptide(L)'
;MEIICYLSNGYPTIEASYKIAHEYADAGCKMMEVDFPSRNPYLESDFLKARMGKALEACDDYDKYMESIIRLKKEFPEIKMLVLAYENTVLEIGTEKFINFCLENDLKDILLVGLSNNEVKDQIIEAGLQVSCYVEYHLPQEEIELAKKSNGFVYLQAKPYETQEKNEKYPTLKDCVQYLRECGIDRPIYCGVGVHAPEDVKLVKEAGGDAAFVGSTILKLHDDIPAMKNKIREFRAQC
;
A
#
# COMPACT_ATOMS: atom_id res chain seq x y z
N MET A 1 -4.94 -2.39 -15.95
CA MET A 1 -4.70 -1.87 -14.59
C MET A 1 -5.09 -2.95 -13.61
N GLU A 2 -4.59 -2.96 -12.38
CA GLU A 2 -5.05 -3.88 -11.33
C GLU A 2 -5.50 -3.09 -10.08
N ILE A 3 -6.25 -3.75 -9.19
CA ILE A 3 -6.50 -3.21 -7.86
C ILE A 3 -5.54 -3.83 -6.85
N ILE A 4 -5.24 -3.05 -5.81
CA ILE A 4 -4.41 -3.47 -4.68
C ILE A 4 -5.30 -3.54 -3.44
N CYS A 5 -5.48 -4.75 -2.91
CA CYS A 5 -6.21 -4.97 -1.67
C CYS A 5 -5.25 -4.85 -0.47
N TYR A 6 -5.63 -4.05 0.52
CA TYR A 6 -4.92 -3.97 1.79
C TYR A 6 -5.31 -5.14 2.69
N LEU A 7 -4.32 -5.88 3.18
CA LEU A 7 -4.47 -6.94 4.16
C LEU A 7 -3.82 -6.50 5.48
N SER A 8 -4.63 -6.32 6.52
CA SER A 8 -4.15 -6.14 7.90
C SER A 8 -3.58 -7.47 8.41
N ASN A 9 -2.26 -7.63 8.36
CA ASN A 9 -1.55 -8.83 8.80
C ASN A 9 -1.70 -8.97 10.32
N GLY A 10 -2.11 -10.16 10.77
CA GLY A 10 -2.34 -10.40 12.19
C GLY A 10 -3.66 -9.88 12.75
N TYR A 11 -4.54 -9.26 11.95
CA TYR A 11 -5.85 -8.83 12.43
C TYR A 11 -6.99 -9.83 12.11
N PRO A 12 -7.84 -10.19 13.09
CA PRO A 12 -7.60 -10.06 14.53
C PRO A 12 -6.56 -11.07 15.05
N THR A 13 -6.14 -12.02 14.21
CA THR A 13 -5.02 -12.94 14.44
C THR A 13 -4.34 -13.23 13.10
N ILE A 14 -3.12 -13.78 13.13
CA ILE A 14 -2.39 -14.20 11.92
C ILE A 14 -3.19 -15.22 11.09
N GLU A 15 -3.85 -16.18 11.75
CA GLU A 15 -4.68 -17.18 11.05
C GLU A 15 -5.92 -16.56 10.40
N ALA A 16 -6.49 -15.52 11.00
CA ALA A 16 -7.60 -14.80 10.38
C ALA A 16 -7.16 -14.01 9.15
N SER A 17 -5.97 -13.40 9.16
CA SER A 17 -5.44 -12.72 7.96
C SER A 17 -5.24 -13.68 6.78
N TYR A 18 -4.83 -14.94 6.99
CA TYR A 18 -4.76 -15.92 5.89
C TYR A 18 -6.12 -16.24 5.30
N LYS A 19 -7.14 -16.44 6.14
CA LYS A 19 -8.51 -16.69 5.66
C LYS A 19 -8.98 -15.52 4.78
N ILE A 20 -8.76 -14.29 5.21
CA ILE A 20 -9.11 -13.11 4.41
C ILE A 20 -8.30 -13.05 3.10
N ALA A 21 -7.01 -13.36 3.13
CA ALA A 21 -6.18 -13.42 1.93
C ALA A 21 -6.71 -14.44 0.91
N HIS A 22 -7.17 -15.62 1.37
CA HIS A 22 -7.84 -16.59 0.51
C HIS A 22 -9.12 -16.01 -0.12
N GLU A 23 -9.94 -15.31 0.65
CA GLU A 23 -11.16 -14.69 0.10
C GLU A 23 -10.85 -13.57 -0.89
N TYR A 24 -9.79 -12.79 -0.67
CA TYR A 24 -9.29 -11.81 -1.63
C TYR A 24 -8.85 -12.50 -2.93
N ALA A 25 -8.06 -13.57 -2.83
CA ALA A 25 -7.58 -14.35 -3.97
C ALA A 25 -8.73 -14.98 -4.76
N ASP A 26 -9.73 -15.57 -4.09
CA ASP A 26 -10.92 -16.15 -4.72
C ASP A 26 -11.81 -15.09 -5.40
N ALA A 27 -11.86 -13.88 -4.86
CA ALA A 27 -12.48 -12.74 -5.53
C ALA A 27 -11.67 -12.21 -6.73
N GLY A 28 -10.47 -12.76 -6.96
CA GLY A 28 -9.61 -12.49 -8.10
C GLY A 28 -8.59 -11.37 -7.88
N CYS A 29 -8.31 -10.98 -6.63
CA CYS A 29 -7.23 -10.05 -6.30
C CYS A 29 -5.88 -10.54 -6.88
N LYS A 30 -5.15 -9.64 -7.56
CA LYS A 30 -3.85 -9.91 -8.19
C LYS A 30 -2.69 -9.13 -7.56
N MET A 31 -2.99 -8.11 -6.76
CA MET A 31 -2.00 -7.36 -6.00
C MET A 31 -2.48 -7.16 -4.57
N MET A 32 -1.62 -7.46 -3.60
CA MET A 32 -1.96 -7.34 -2.18
C MET A 32 -0.89 -6.52 -1.47
N GLU A 33 -1.32 -5.53 -0.70
CA GLU A 33 -0.49 -4.82 0.25
C GLU A 33 -0.64 -5.49 1.60
N VAL A 34 0.47 -5.91 2.21
CA VAL A 34 0.50 -6.59 3.51
C VAL A 34 1.34 -5.75 4.46
N ASP A 35 0.77 -5.38 5.60
CA ASP A 35 1.45 -4.52 6.57
C ASP A 35 2.25 -5.31 7.62
N PHE A 36 3.24 -4.61 8.18
CA PHE A 36 3.70 -4.87 9.53
C PHE A 36 2.94 -3.91 10.46
N PRO A 37 2.18 -4.42 11.45
CA PRO A 37 1.44 -3.53 12.34
C PRO A 37 2.43 -2.70 13.17
N SER A 38 2.29 -1.38 13.11
CA SER A 38 3.16 -0.47 13.86
C SER A 38 2.63 -0.20 15.26
N ARG A 39 3.53 -0.11 16.24
CA ARG A 39 3.23 0.35 17.60
C ARG A 39 2.94 1.85 17.67
N ASN A 40 3.32 2.62 16.64
CA ASN A 40 3.04 4.05 16.52
C ASN A 40 2.58 4.43 15.09
N PRO A 41 1.39 4.00 14.65
CA PRO A 41 0.90 4.27 13.30
C PRO A 41 0.26 5.66 13.20
N TYR A 42 1.04 6.71 13.41
CA TYR A 42 0.54 8.08 13.58
C TYR A 42 -0.10 8.68 12.31
N LEU A 43 0.29 8.20 11.13
CA LEU A 43 -0.31 8.61 9.84
C LEU A 43 -1.64 7.91 9.54
N GLU A 44 -1.96 6.84 10.26
CA GLU A 44 -3.16 6.06 10.00
C GLU A 44 -4.43 6.69 10.57
N SER A 45 -5.56 6.36 9.93
CA SER A 45 -6.89 6.61 10.51
C SER A 45 -7.10 5.81 11.79
N ASP A 46 -7.98 6.27 12.69
CA ASP A 46 -8.31 5.56 13.94
C ASP A 46 -8.78 4.12 13.69
N PHE A 47 -9.44 3.88 12.56
CA PHE A 47 -9.85 2.55 12.14
C PHE A 47 -8.65 1.61 11.90
N LEU A 48 -7.62 2.08 11.20
CA LEU A 48 -6.40 1.28 10.94
C LEU A 48 -5.52 1.18 12.20
N LYS A 49 -5.41 2.26 12.98
CA LYS A 49 -4.74 2.23 14.31
C LYS A 49 -5.31 1.13 15.21
N ALA A 50 -6.63 1.02 15.30
CA ALA A 50 -7.28 -0.02 16.09
C ALA A 50 -7.00 -1.44 15.55
N ARG A 51 -6.89 -1.61 14.24
CA ARG A 51 -6.56 -2.91 13.62
C ARG A 51 -5.11 -3.31 13.89
N MET A 52 -4.15 -2.41 13.70
CA MET A 52 -2.74 -2.66 14.02
C MET A 52 -2.55 -2.94 15.52
N GLY A 53 -3.21 -2.17 16.39
CA GLY A 53 -3.19 -2.39 17.84
C GLY A 53 -3.71 -3.78 18.22
N LYS A 54 -4.85 -4.20 17.67
CA LYS A 54 -5.41 -5.55 17.93
C LYS A 54 -4.52 -6.67 17.38
N ALA A 55 -3.83 -6.46 16.26
CA ALA A 55 -2.87 -7.43 15.74
C ALA A 55 -1.71 -7.60 16.75
N LEU A 56 -1.13 -6.50 17.22
CA LEU A 56 -0.05 -6.52 18.21
C LEU A 56 -0.49 -7.09 19.57
N GLU A 57 -1.73 -6.85 20.01
CA GLU A 57 -2.30 -7.52 21.19
C GLU A 57 -2.38 -9.05 21.03
N ALA A 58 -2.70 -9.53 19.82
CA ALA A 58 -2.78 -10.95 19.53
C ALA A 58 -1.39 -11.59 19.33
N CYS A 59 -0.43 -10.84 18.81
CA CYS A 59 0.94 -11.28 18.59
C CYS A 59 1.88 -10.07 18.52
N ASP A 60 2.75 -9.91 19.53
CA ASP A 60 3.72 -8.81 19.61
C ASP A 60 5.14 -9.25 19.18
N ASP A 61 5.23 -10.00 18.08
CA ASP A 61 6.48 -10.60 17.58
C ASP A 61 6.60 -10.46 16.05
N TYR A 62 7.52 -9.59 15.60
CA TYR A 62 7.78 -9.35 14.18
C TYR A 62 8.34 -10.57 13.43
N ASP A 63 8.95 -11.53 14.11
CA ASP A 63 9.37 -12.79 13.46
C ASP A 63 8.15 -13.60 13.02
N LYS A 64 7.05 -13.56 13.79
CA LYS A 64 5.78 -14.17 13.39
C LYS A 64 5.10 -13.45 12.24
N TYR A 65 5.22 -12.12 12.15
CA TYR A 65 4.72 -11.37 11.01
C TYR A 65 5.52 -11.66 9.73
N MET A 66 6.85 -11.81 9.84
CA MET A 66 7.70 -12.26 8.73
C MET A 66 7.35 -13.69 8.29
N GLU A 67 7.21 -14.64 9.22
CA GLU A 67 6.72 -16.00 8.94
C GLU A 67 5.36 -15.95 8.20
N SER A 68 4.48 -15.03 8.60
CA SER A 68 3.17 -14.85 7.98
C SER A 68 3.24 -14.39 6.53
N ILE A 69 4.06 -13.38 6.25
CA ILE A 69 4.25 -12.89 4.88
C ILE A 69 4.88 -13.98 3.99
N ILE A 70 5.82 -14.77 4.51
CA ILE A 70 6.41 -15.91 3.77
C ILE A 70 5.33 -16.93 3.42
N ARG A 71 4.47 -17.29 4.39
CA ARG A 71 3.37 -18.22 4.17
C ARG A 71 2.39 -17.70 3.12
N LEU A 72 1.99 -16.44 3.22
CA LEU A 72 1.14 -15.78 2.21
C LEU A 72 1.78 -15.88 0.83
N LYS A 73 3.05 -15.51 0.69
CA LYS A 73 3.74 -15.54 -0.62
C LYS A 73 3.80 -16.95 -1.21
N LYS A 74 4.02 -17.96 -0.38
CA LYS A 74 4.02 -19.36 -0.81
C LYS A 74 2.65 -19.86 -1.24
N GLU A 75 1.58 -19.46 -0.54
CA GLU A 75 0.21 -19.86 -0.87
C GLU A 75 -0.34 -19.13 -2.10
N PHE A 76 0.12 -17.90 -2.35
CA PHE A 76 -0.36 -17.05 -3.45
C PHE A 76 0.79 -16.56 -4.36
N PRO A 77 1.53 -17.46 -5.04
CA PRO A 77 2.69 -17.09 -5.84
C PRO A 77 2.37 -16.19 -7.05
N GLU A 78 1.11 -16.23 -7.52
CA GLU A 78 0.63 -15.42 -8.64
C GLU A 78 0.12 -14.02 -8.22
N ILE A 79 0.06 -13.74 -6.92
CA ILE A 79 -0.35 -12.42 -6.39
C ILE A 79 0.90 -11.61 -6.10
N LYS A 80 1.03 -10.45 -6.74
CA LYS A 80 2.10 -9.51 -6.44
C LYS A 80 1.91 -8.93 -5.04
N MET A 81 2.89 -9.11 -4.16
CA MET A 81 2.86 -8.59 -2.80
C MET A 81 3.65 -7.30 -2.68
N LEU A 82 3.04 -6.31 -2.04
CA LEU A 82 3.67 -5.08 -1.60
C LEU A 82 3.78 -5.14 -0.08
N VAL A 83 4.93 -4.78 0.48
CA VAL A 83 5.14 -4.76 1.93
C VAL A 83 4.95 -3.33 2.42
N LEU A 84 4.02 -3.11 3.34
CA LEU A 84 3.89 -1.84 4.06
C LEU A 84 4.60 -1.95 5.42
N ALA A 85 5.50 -1.02 5.70
CA ALA A 85 6.11 -0.89 7.01
C ALA A 85 6.35 0.59 7.34
N TYR A 86 6.17 0.94 8.61
CA TYR A 86 6.70 2.20 9.11
C TYR A 86 8.22 2.12 9.31
N GLU A 87 8.92 3.24 9.16
CA GLU A 87 10.35 3.33 9.46
C GLU A 87 10.67 2.87 10.90
N ASN A 88 9.87 3.30 11.89
CA ASN A 88 10.10 2.88 13.28
C ASN A 88 9.94 1.36 13.45
N THR A 89 9.01 0.74 12.73
CA THR A 89 8.84 -0.72 12.74
C THR A 89 10.04 -1.43 12.11
N VAL A 90 10.58 -0.91 11.00
CA VAL A 90 11.82 -1.43 10.40
C VAL A 90 13.00 -1.30 11.38
N LEU A 91 13.11 -0.19 12.09
CA LEU A 91 14.14 0.02 13.11
C LEU A 91 13.99 -0.94 14.31
N GLU A 92 12.76 -1.22 14.74
CA GLU A 92 12.47 -2.20 15.80
C GLU A 92 12.83 -3.63 15.38
N ILE A 93 12.63 -3.98 14.10
CA ILE A 93 13.05 -5.28 13.52
C ILE A 93 14.58 -5.33 13.35
N GLY A 94 15.20 -4.19 13.06
CA GLY A 94 16.57 -4.04 12.60
C GLY A 94 16.62 -3.98 11.07
N THR A 95 17.14 -2.88 10.53
CA THR A 95 17.14 -2.58 9.08
C THR A 95 17.80 -3.69 8.26
N GLU A 96 18.97 -4.19 8.67
CA GLU A 96 19.65 -5.29 7.97
C GLU A 96 18.81 -6.58 7.95
N LYS A 97 18.19 -6.93 9.08
CA LYS A 97 17.32 -8.10 9.19
C LYS A 97 16.11 -7.97 8.25
N PHE A 98 15.47 -6.80 8.23
CA PHE A 98 14.35 -6.51 7.35
C PHE A 98 14.73 -6.57 5.86
N ILE A 99 15.88 -6.01 5.48
CA ILE A 99 16.41 -6.07 4.11
C ILE A 99 16.66 -7.52 3.70
N ASN A 100 17.37 -8.30 4.52
CA ASN A 100 17.67 -9.70 4.23
C ASN A 100 16.38 -10.53 4.09
N PHE A 101 15.43 -10.33 5.00
CA PHE A 101 14.11 -10.93 4.92
C PHE A 101 13.42 -10.62 3.57
N CYS A 102 13.43 -9.37 3.15
CA CYS A 102 12.80 -8.98 1.89
C CYS A 102 13.49 -9.60 0.67
N LEU A 103 14.83 -9.58 0.64
CA LEU A 103 15.63 -10.12 -0.46
C LEU A 103 15.48 -11.64 -0.60
N GLU A 104 15.61 -12.38 0.50
CA GLU A 104 15.52 -13.84 0.52
C GLU A 104 14.14 -14.36 0.09
N ASN A 105 13.10 -13.55 0.31
CA ASN A 105 11.72 -13.88 -0.01
C ASN A 105 11.20 -13.14 -1.24
N ASP A 106 12.05 -12.47 -2.02
CA ASP A 106 11.69 -11.76 -3.25
C ASP A 106 10.56 -10.71 -3.05
N LEU A 107 10.51 -10.08 -1.88
CA LEU A 107 9.57 -9.01 -1.53
C LEU A 107 10.17 -7.67 -1.96
N LYS A 108 10.03 -7.33 -3.25
CA LYS A 108 10.77 -6.21 -3.85
C LYS A 108 10.17 -4.83 -3.61
N ASP A 109 8.84 -4.73 -3.60
CA ASP A 109 8.13 -3.44 -3.52
C ASP A 109 7.76 -3.13 -2.07
N ILE A 110 8.35 -2.06 -1.52
CA ILE A 110 8.18 -1.63 -0.13
C ILE A 110 7.52 -0.25 -0.08
N LEU A 111 6.41 -0.16 0.63
CA LEU A 111 5.86 1.09 1.12
C LEU A 111 6.48 1.38 2.48
N LEU A 112 7.49 2.24 2.48
CA LEU A 112 8.11 2.72 3.71
C LEU A 112 7.49 4.06 4.10
N VAL A 113 6.81 4.10 5.23
CA VAL A 113 6.06 5.29 5.68
C VAL A 113 6.62 5.86 6.96
N GLY A 114 6.36 7.15 7.21
CA GLY A 114 6.76 7.83 8.44
C GLY A 114 8.28 8.04 8.57
N LEU A 115 8.95 8.33 7.45
CA LEU A 115 10.39 8.61 7.41
C LEU A 115 10.74 9.80 8.32
N SER A 116 11.69 9.61 9.22
CA SER A 116 12.33 10.69 9.99
C SER A 116 13.44 11.37 9.18
N ASN A 117 14.15 10.59 8.36
CA ASN A 117 15.14 11.04 7.39
C ASN A 117 15.27 9.99 6.24
N ASN A 118 16.30 10.08 5.40
CA ASN A 118 16.47 9.16 4.26
C ASN A 118 17.34 7.93 4.54
N GLU A 119 18.01 7.81 5.68
CA GLU A 119 19.04 6.80 5.94
C GLU A 119 18.52 5.36 5.76
N VAL A 120 17.39 5.01 6.40
CA VAL A 120 16.80 3.67 6.29
C VAL A 120 16.34 3.39 4.87
N LYS A 121 15.70 4.38 4.24
CA LYS A 121 15.25 4.28 2.84
C LYS A 121 16.43 4.04 1.90
N ASP A 122 17.49 4.82 2.03
CA ASP A 122 18.65 4.76 1.14
C ASP A 122 19.37 3.41 1.30
N GLN A 123 19.50 2.88 2.52
CA GLN A 123 20.01 1.52 2.77
C GLN A 123 19.19 0.44 2.07
N ILE A 124 17.85 0.52 2.14
CA ILE A 124 16.95 -0.44 1.47
C ILE A 124 17.10 -0.34 -0.06
N ILE A 125 17.20 0.87 -0.60
CA ILE A 125 17.41 1.11 -2.03
C ILE A 125 18.77 0.57 -2.50
N GLU A 126 19.85 0.84 -1.75
CA GLU A 126 21.21 0.37 -2.05
C GLU A 126 21.30 -1.17 -2.03
N ALA A 127 20.51 -1.83 -1.19
CA ALA A 127 20.39 -3.28 -1.16
C ALA A 127 19.64 -3.88 -2.38
N GLY A 128 19.10 -3.04 -3.27
CA GLY A 128 18.43 -3.45 -4.50
C GLY A 128 16.91 -3.60 -4.39
N LEU A 129 16.31 -3.17 -3.28
CA LEU A 129 14.85 -3.17 -3.09
C LEU A 129 14.24 -1.86 -3.62
N GLN A 130 12.93 -1.87 -3.85
CA GLN A 130 12.19 -0.75 -4.42
C GLN A 130 11.36 -0.07 -3.32
N VAL A 131 11.67 1.18 -3.00
CA VAL A 131 10.92 1.94 -1.99
C VAL A 131 10.02 2.95 -2.67
N SER A 132 8.71 2.88 -2.42
CA SER A 132 7.74 3.82 -2.96
C SER A 132 7.91 5.22 -2.36
N CYS A 133 7.34 6.23 -3.02
CA CYS A 133 7.14 7.55 -2.41
C CYS A 133 5.65 7.91 -2.44
N TYR A 134 5.27 8.93 -1.68
CA TYR A 134 3.91 9.47 -1.67
C TYR A 134 3.90 10.85 -2.33
N VAL A 135 2.82 11.14 -3.06
CA VAL A 135 2.55 12.47 -3.63
C VAL A 135 1.08 12.80 -3.40
N GLU A 136 0.83 13.95 -2.77
CA GLU A 136 -0.49 14.51 -2.54
C GLU A 136 -1.13 15.06 -3.82
N TYR A 137 -2.46 15.15 -3.82
CA TYR A 137 -3.26 15.56 -4.98
C TYR A 137 -2.90 16.97 -5.48
N HIS A 138 -2.49 17.87 -4.58
CA HIS A 138 -2.14 19.25 -4.91
C HIS A 138 -0.70 19.41 -5.45
N LEU A 139 0.06 18.32 -5.54
CA LEU A 139 1.39 18.23 -6.15
C LEU A 139 2.43 19.17 -5.50
N PRO A 140 2.72 19.04 -4.19
CA PRO A 140 3.82 19.78 -3.56
C PRO A 140 5.13 19.55 -4.32
N GLN A 141 5.86 20.63 -4.62
CA GLN A 141 7.12 20.51 -5.33
C GLN A 141 8.15 19.66 -4.56
N GLU A 142 8.14 19.76 -3.22
CA GLU A 142 9.02 18.95 -2.36
C GLU A 142 8.79 17.45 -2.55
N GLU A 143 7.54 17.00 -2.56
CA GLU A 143 7.18 15.60 -2.77
C GLU A 143 7.54 15.11 -4.17
N ILE A 144 7.43 15.97 -5.18
CA ILE A 144 7.86 15.65 -6.56
C ILE A 144 9.36 15.46 -6.63
N GLU A 145 10.15 16.31 -5.96
CA GLU A 145 11.60 16.16 -5.91
C GLU A 145 12.02 14.90 -5.11
N LEU A 146 11.28 14.54 -4.07
CA LEU A 146 11.44 13.25 -3.37
C LEU A 146 11.08 12.07 -4.29
N ALA A 147 10.01 12.20 -5.07
CA ALA A 147 9.61 11.20 -6.05
C ALA A 147 10.67 11.01 -7.14
N LYS A 148 11.39 12.05 -7.57
CA LYS A 148 12.50 11.87 -8.52
C LYS A 148 13.69 11.08 -7.95
N LYS A 149 13.84 11.06 -6.62
CA LYS A 149 14.95 10.40 -5.91
C LYS A 149 14.61 9.01 -5.39
N SER A 150 13.34 8.61 -5.45
CA SER A 150 12.87 7.28 -5.06
C SER A 150 12.90 6.35 -6.28
N ASN A 151 13.03 5.05 -6.05
CA ASN A 151 13.17 4.06 -7.12
C ASN A 151 11.93 3.17 -7.32
N GLY A 152 11.02 3.04 -6.34
CA GLY A 152 9.82 2.21 -6.43
C GLY A 152 8.67 2.83 -7.21
N PHE A 153 7.42 2.49 -6.89
CA PHE A 153 6.27 3.16 -7.50
C PHE A 153 5.97 4.49 -6.79
N VAL A 154 5.19 5.37 -7.42
CA VAL A 154 4.61 6.56 -6.79
C VAL A 154 3.22 6.22 -6.28
N TYR A 155 2.99 6.34 -4.97
CA TYR A 155 1.66 6.37 -4.38
C TYR A 155 1.08 7.77 -4.57
N LEU A 156 0.18 7.93 -5.52
CA LEU A 156 -0.50 9.20 -5.77
C LEU A 156 -1.86 9.24 -5.07
N GLN A 157 -2.15 10.33 -4.37
CA GLN A 157 -3.50 10.59 -3.87
C GLN A 157 -4.49 10.77 -5.04
N ALA A 158 -5.53 9.94 -5.11
CA ALA A 158 -6.48 9.90 -6.22
C ALA A 158 -7.52 11.03 -6.14
N LYS A 159 -7.88 11.44 -4.92
CA LYS A 159 -8.79 12.55 -4.66
C LYS A 159 -8.34 13.40 -3.47
N PRO A 160 -8.52 14.73 -3.54
CA PRO A 160 -8.24 15.59 -2.41
C PRO A 160 -9.28 15.39 -1.30
N TYR A 161 -8.89 15.64 -0.05
CA TYR A 161 -9.85 15.78 1.04
C TYR A 161 -10.71 17.03 0.86
N GLU A 162 -11.87 17.08 1.52
CA GLU A 162 -12.77 18.26 1.44
C GLU A 162 -12.07 19.56 1.86
N THR A 163 -11.12 19.48 2.79
CA THR A 163 -10.35 20.61 3.31
C THR A 163 -9.05 20.87 2.55
N GLN A 164 -8.68 20.03 1.60
CA GLN A 164 -7.40 20.13 0.89
C GLN A 164 -7.57 20.98 -0.36
N GLU A 165 -6.62 21.89 -0.58
CA GLU A 165 -6.59 22.71 -1.79
C GLU A 165 -6.33 21.85 -3.03
N LYS A 166 -6.87 22.29 -4.17
CA LYS A 166 -6.58 21.69 -5.48
C LYS A 166 -5.54 22.54 -6.19
N ASN A 167 -4.68 21.88 -6.98
CA ASN A 167 -3.79 22.61 -7.86
C ASN A 167 -4.58 23.20 -9.04
N GLU A 168 -4.62 24.52 -9.18
CA GLU A 168 -5.37 25.17 -10.26
C GLU A 168 -4.85 24.81 -11.66
N LYS A 169 -3.55 24.51 -11.78
CA LYS A 169 -2.93 24.10 -13.04
C LYS A 169 -3.20 22.63 -13.37
N TYR A 170 -3.37 21.80 -12.35
CA TYR A 170 -3.60 20.37 -12.47
C TYR A 170 -4.84 19.96 -11.66
N PRO A 171 -6.04 20.38 -12.09
CA PRO A 171 -7.25 20.24 -11.27
C PRO A 171 -7.81 18.81 -11.21
N THR A 172 -7.47 17.96 -12.18
CA THR A 172 -7.96 16.57 -12.27
C THR A 172 -6.85 15.56 -11.99
N LEU A 173 -7.24 14.34 -11.58
CA LEU A 173 -6.28 13.25 -11.40
C LEU A 173 -5.48 12.96 -12.67
N LYS A 174 -6.11 13.10 -13.84
CA LYS A 174 -5.43 12.94 -15.14
C LYS A 174 -4.31 13.97 -15.33
N ASP A 175 -4.57 15.22 -14.96
CA ASP A 175 -3.56 16.28 -15.03
C ASP A 175 -2.41 15.98 -14.06
N CYS A 176 -2.70 15.47 -12.86
CA CYS A 176 -1.68 15.08 -11.89
C CYS A 176 -0.79 13.95 -12.40
N VAL A 177 -1.39 12.87 -12.93
CA VAL A 177 -0.64 11.75 -13.52
C VAL A 177 0.21 12.25 -14.68
N GLN A 178 -0.35 13.04 -15.60
CA GLN A 178 0.39 13.58 -16.74
C GLN A 178 1.57 14.45 -16.29
N TYR A 179 1.37 15.34 -15.33
CA TYR A 179 2.43 16.20 -14.84
C TYR A 179 3.56 15.41 -14.17
N LEU A 180 3.26 14.35 -13.43
CA LEU A 180 4.29 13.46 -12.89
C LEU A 180 5.10 12.78 -14.00
N ARG A 181 4.45 12.34 -15.09
CA ARG A 181 5.15 11.83 -16.29
C ARG A 181 6.05 12.89 -16.92
N GLU A 182 5.56 14.12 -17.09
CA GLU A 182 6.34 15.25 -17.62
C GLU A 182 7.55 15.59 -16.73
N CYS A 183 7.45 15.35 -15.41
CA CYS A 183 8.56 15.48 -14.47
C CYS A 183 9.61 14.34 -14.59
N GLY A 184 9.43 13.37 -15.48
CA GLY A 184 10.34 12.23 -15.68
C GLY A 184 10.03 11.02 -14.79
N ILE A 185 8.84 10.92 -14.22
CA ILE A 185 8.41 9.74 -13.46
C ILE A 185 7.90 8.69 -14.45
N ASP A 186 8.76 7.76 -14.85
CA ASP A 186 8.41 6.65 -15.76
C ASP A 186 8.01 5.36 -15.02
N ARG A 187 8.32 5.28 -13.73
CA ARG A 187 7.97 4.16 -12.84
C ARG A 187 6.45 4.13 -12.54
N PRO A 188 5.90 2.99 -12.09
CA PRO A 188 4.45 2.89 -11.90
C PRO A 188 3.88 3.97 -10.96
N ILE A 189 2.70 4.47 -11.28
CA ILE A 189 1.92 5.38 -10.44
C ILE A 189 0.69 4.61 -9.97
N TYR A 190 0.66 4.27 -8.69
CA TYR A 190 -0.47 3.61 -8.07
C TYR A 190 -1.29 4.66 -7.33
N CYS A 191 -2.55 4.78 -7.69
CA CYS A 191 -3.41 5.79 -7.09
C CYS A 191 -4.17 5.18 -5.91
N GLY A 192 -4.10 5.83 -4.75
CA GLY A 192 -4.87 5.46 -3.57
C GLY A 192 -5.43 6.69 -2.89
N VAL A 193 -5.96 6.57 -1.68
CA VAL A 193 -6.62 7.67 -0.94
C VAL A 193 -7.79 8.31 -1.72
N GLY A 194 -9.01 8.11 -1.22
CA GLY A 194 -10.24 8.60 -1.88
C GLY A 194 -10.83 7.65 -2.92
N VAL A 195 -10.27 6.46 -3.10
CA VAL A 195 -10.84 5.36 -3.92
C VAL A 195 -11.78 4.54 -3.03
N HIS A 196 -13.07 4.81 -3.12
CA HIS A 196 -14.09 4.20 -2.26
C HIS A 196 -15.16 3.43 -3.02
N ALA A 197 -15.39 3.76 -4.29
CA ALA A 197 -16.40 3.17 -5.16
C ALA A 197 -15.80 2.69 -6.50
N PRO A 198 -16.45 1.75 -7.21
CA PRO A 198 -15.98 1.27 -8.51
C PRO A 198 -15.68 2.41 -9.49
N GLU A 199 -16.50 3.46 -9.50
CA GLU A 199 -16.32 4.64 -10.34
C GLU A 199 -14.98 5.35 -10.10
N ASP A 200 -14.41 5.22 -8.90
CA ASP A 200 -13.11 5.80 -8.54
C ASP A 200 -11.96 4.99 -9.15
N VAL A 201 -12.09 3.66 -9.21
CA VAL A 201 -11.13 2.81 -9.92
C VAL A 201 -11.17 3.12 -11.42
N LYS A 202 -12.38 3.32 -11.97
CA LYS A 202 -12.53 3.77 -13.36
C LYS A 202 -11.85 5.12 -13.60
N LEU A 203 -12.01 6.08 -12.69
CA LEU A 203 -11.33 7.38 -12.75
C LEU A 203 -9.80 7.23 -12.76
N VAL A 204 -9.25 6.36 -11.90
CA VAL A 204 -7.79 6.08 -11.87
C VAL A 204 -7.31 5.53 -13.21
N LYS A 205 -8.05 4.58 -13.79
CA LYS A 205 -7.74 3.99 -15.10
C LYS A 205 -7.75 5.05 -16.21
N GLU A 206 -8.80 5.87 -16.27
CA GLU A 206 -8.95 6.93 -17.27
C GLU A 206 -7.90 8.04 -17.12
N ALA A 207 -7.41 8.27 -15.89
CA ALA A 207 -6.32 9.20 -15.61
C ALA A 207 -4.94 8.66 -16.03
N GLY A 208 -4.82 7.36 -16.32
CA GLY A 208 -3.55 6.72 -16.67
C GLY A 208 -2.75 6.18 -15.48
N GLY A 209 -3.41 5.93 -14.35
CA GLY A 209 -2.80 5.22 -13.22
C GLY A 209 -2.56 3.74 -13.54
N ASP A 210 -1.49 3.17 -12.98
CA ASP A 210 -1.05 1.80 -13.25
C ASP A 210 -1.76 0.77 -12.34
N ALA A 211 -2.19 1.19 -11.15
CA ALA A 211 -3.01 0.42 -10.23
C ALA A 211 -3.84 1.32 -9.29
N ALA A 212 -4.85 0.75 -8.62
CA ALA A 212 -5.68 1.45 -7.65
C ALA A 212 -5.71 0.74 -6.28
N PHE A 213 -5.36 1.44 -5.19
CA PHE A 213 -5.52 0.93 -3.83
C PHE A 213 -6.98 1.01 -3.38
N VAL A 214 -7.54 -0.10 -2.88
CA VAL A 214 -8.96 -0.19 -2.44
C VAL A 214 -9.09 -0.62 -0.97
N GLY A 215 -8.19 -0.18 -0.10
CA GLY A 215 -8.06 -0.71 1.27
C GLY A 215 -9.29 -0.55 2.17
N SER A 216 -9.61 0.68 2.58
CA SER A 216 -10.58 0.91 3.67
C SER A 216 -12.00 0.40 3.38
N THR A 217 -12.47 0.48 2.13
CA THR A 217 -13.79 -0.04 1.74
C THR A 217 -13.86 -1.56 1.90
N ILE A 218 -12.81 -2.28 1.51
CA ILE A 218 -12.75 -3.74 1.64
C ILE A 218 -12.60 -4.15 3.12
N LEU A 219 -11.73 -3.47 3.87
CA LEU A 219 -11.52 -3.77 5.30
C LEU A 219 -12.78 -3.57 6.15
N LYS A 220 -13.66 -2.63 5.81
CA LYS A 220 -14.94 -2.42 6.51
C LYS A 220 -15.94 -3.56 6.29
N LEU A 221 -15.74 -4.38 5.26
CA LEU A 221 -16.56 -5.55 4.94
C LEU A 221 -15.96 -6.85 5.48
N HIS A 222 -14.92 -6.77 6.32
CA HIS A 222 -14.17 -7.94 6.83
C HIS A 222 -15.05 -9.02 7.46
N ASP A 223 -16.13 -8.63 8.14
CA ASP A 223 -17.07 -9.57 8.79
C ASP A 223 -18.22 -10.03 7.88
N ASP A 224 -18.34 -9.49 6.66
CA ASP A 224 -19.32 -9.87 5.63
C ASP A 224 -18.59 -10.34 4.36
N ILE A 225 -18.12 -11.59 4.41
CA ILE A 225 -17.33 -12.20 3.33
C ILE A 225 -18.04 -12.14 1.96
N PRO A 226 -19.34 -12.48 1.82
CA PRO A 226 -20.05 -12.32 0.55
C PRO A 226 -20.02 -10.88 0.02
N ALA A 227 -20.31 -9.88 0.85
CA ALA A 227 -20.28 -8.48 0.43
C ALA A 227 -18.86 -8.02 0.07
N MET A 228 -17.85 -8.41 0.86
CA MET A 228 -16.45 -8.12 0.61
C MET A 228 -15.99 -8.64 -0.75
N LYS A 229 -16.26 -9.91 -1.07
CA LYS A 229 -15.88 -10.53 -2.35
C LYS A 229 -16.61 -9.89 -3.52
N ASN A 230 -17.89 -9.60 -3.36
CA ASN A 230 -18.65 -8.89 -4.39
C ASN A 230 -18.07 -7.49 -4.65
N LYS A 231 -17.71 -6.75 -3.60
CA LYS A 231 -17.07 -5.44 -3.74
C LYS A 231 -15.71 -5.51 -4.45
N ILE A 232 -14.89 -6.51 -4.13
CA ILE A 232 -13.62 -6.75 -4.86
C ILE A 232 -13.89 -6.99 -6.35
N ARG A 233 -14.88 -7.82 -6.69
CA ARG A 233 -15.26 -8.09 -8.10
C ARG A 233 -15.77 -6.83 -8.81
N GLU A 234 -16.57 -6.01 -8.14
CA GLU A 234 -17.06 -4.74 -8.67
C GLU A 234 -15.90 -3.77 -8.97
N PHE A 235 -14.93 -3.63 -8.07
CA PHE A 235 -13.73 -2.84 -8.32
C PHE A 235 -12.93 -3.38 -9.51
N ARG A 236 -12.71 -4.70 -9.55
CA ARG A 236 -11.98 -5.34 -10.67
C ARG A 236 -12.65 -5.17 -12.01
N ALA A 237 -13.98 -5.09 -12.06
CA ALA A 237 -14.72 -4.87 -13.31
C ALA A 237 -14.41 -3.51 -13.95
N GLN A 238 -13.77 -2.58 -13.23
CA GLN A 238 -13.40 -1.25 -13.72
C GLN A 238 -11.94 -1.15 -14.19
N CYS A 239 -11.12 -2.17 -13.91
CA CYS A 239 -9.71 -2.28 -14.29
C CYS A 239 -9.49 -2.50 -15.79
#